data_AF-A0A1Q3PQ20-F1
#
_entry.id   AF-A0A1Q3PQ20-F1
#
_cell.length_a   1.000
_cell.length_b   1.000
_cell.length_c   1.000
_cell.angle_alpha   90.00
_cell.angle_beta   90.00
_cell.angle_gamma   90.00
#
_symmetry.space_group_name_H-M   'P 1'
#
loop_
_entity.id
_entity.type
_entity.pdbx_description
1 polymer ?
#
loop_
_entity_poly.entity_id
_entity_poly.type
_entity_poly.pdbx_seq_one_letter_code
_entity_poly.pdbx_strand_id
1 'polypeptide(L)'
;MRRRTTELRTGDIVRAQRPWDSQEHVWIIFETSISADKECVRAFNLTGSPAPEGEKMIEIAKKNIPDNFFPIKKPRTFARINDDDCLLLEDVTEHLGVAKTVCPGILDEVCQQTYSCDVSSELQKLCDCEYGIIERKVELNQIVPPPCDCDRAVYFYQ
;
A
#
# COMPACT_ATOMS: atom_id res chain seq x y z
N MET A 1 9.39 -0.35 -22.80
CA MET A 1 9.52 1.11 -22.80
C MET A 1 9.68 1.56 -21.34
N ARG A 2 10.88 1.95 -20.89
CA ARG A 2 11.09 2.46 -19.52
C ARG A 2 10.54 3.89 -19.46
N ARG A 3 9.47 4.11 -18.68
CA ARG A 3 9.00 5.46 -18.34
C ARG A 3 10.15 6.14 -17.59
N ARG A 4 10.71 7.24 -18.14
CA ARG A 4 11.39 8.24 -17.32
C ARG A 4 10.29 9.08 -16.69
N THR A 5 9.75 8.60 -15.59
CA THR A 5 8.71 9.29 -14.84
C THR A 5 9.38 10.36 -14.01
N THR A 6 9.11 11.62 -14.33
CA THR A 6 9.51 12.79 -13.53
C THR A 6 8.60 12.96 -12.30
N GLU A 7 7.65 12.04 -12.10
CA GLU A 7 6.58 12.15 -11.12
C GLU A 7 6.21 10.75 -10.62
N LEU A 8 5.85 10.65 -9.35
CA LEU A 8 5.22 9.49 -8.75
C LEU A 8 3.70 9.69 -8.74
N ARG A 9 2.97 8.67 -9.18
CA ARG A 9 1.52 8.71 -9.30
C ARG A 9 0.87 7.64 -8.45
N THR A 10 -0.34 7.94 -7.98
CA THR A 10 -1.17 6.97 -7.27
C THR A 10 -1.28 5.66 -8.05
N GLY A 11 -1.01 4.56 -7.37
CA GLY A 11 -0.98 3.20 -7.90
C GLY A 11 0.34 2.80 -8.56
N ASP A 12 1.34 3.68 -8.69
CA ASP A 12 2.67 3.27 -9.12
C ASP A 12 3.27 2.32 -8.07
N ILE A 13 3.96 1.29 -8.56
CA ILE A 13 4.79 0.39 -7.74
C ILE A 13 6.25 0.67 -8.04
N VAL A 14 7.01 0.95 -7.00
CA VAL A 14 8.42 1.31 -7.10
C VAL A 14 9.27 0.51 -6.12
N ARG A 15 10.54 0.33 -6.47
CA ARG A 15 11.58 -0.02 -5.52
C ARG A 15 12.23 1.28 -5.05
N ALA A 16 12.30 1.47 -3.74
CA ALA A 16 12.89 2.66 -3.15
C ALA A 16 13.49 2.35 -1.78
N GLN A 17 14.50 3.13 -1.40
CA GLN A 17 15.11 3.07 -0.09
C GLN A 17 14.42 4.09 0.84
N ARG A 18 14.12 3.70 2.07
CA ARG A 18 13.62 4.66 3.07
C ARG A 18 14.81 5.52 3.55
N PRO A 19 14.65 6.83 3.82
CA PRO A 19 15.77 7.68 4.27
C PRO A 19 16.55 7.15 5.48
N TRP A 20 15.89 6.38 6.36
CA TRP A 20 16.47 5.83 7.59
C TRP A 20 16.81 4.34 7.52
N ASP A 21 16.57 3.68 6.38
CA ASP A 21 16.78 2.25 6.19
C ASP A 21 17.91 2.01 5.18
N SER A 22 18.70 0.97 5.39
CA SER A 22 19.75 0.54 4.45
C SER A 22 19.23 -0.41 3.37
N GLN A 23 18.00 -0.91 3.50
CA GLN A 23 17.40 -1.86 2.56
C GLN A 23 16.42 -1.18 1.60
N GLU A 24 16.39 -1.68 0.36
CA GLU A 24 15.37 -1.34 -0.60
C GLU A 24 14.08 -2.10 -0.31
N HIS A 25 12.95 -1.40 -0.40
CA HIS A 25 11.62 -1.99 -0.26
C HIS A 25 10.81 -1.79 -1.52
N VAL A 26 9.76 -2.61 -1.66
CA VAL A 26 8.73 -2.39 -2.67
C VAL A 26 7.66 -1.51 -2.07
N TRP A 27 7.32 -0.44 -2.76
CA TRP A 27 6.37 0.57 -2.32
C TRP A 27 5.24 0.73 -3.31
N ILE A 28 4.06 1.02 -2.79
CA ILE A 28 2.91 1.44 -3.59
C ILE A 28 2.59 2.88 -3.23
N ILE A 29 2.59 3.73 -4.25
CA ILE A 29 2.26 5.14 -4.12
C ILE A 29 0.76 5.27 -3.96
N PHE A 30 0.29 5.96 -2.92
CA PHE A 30 -1.15 6.23 -2.75
C PHE A 30 -1.53 7.70 -2.85
N GLU A 31 -0.54 8.58 -2.91
CA GLU A 31 -0.74 9.99 -3.21
C GLU A 31 0.01 10.38 -4.49
N THR A 32 -0.56 11.22 -5.35
CA THR A 32 0.16 11.73 -6.54
C THR A 32 0.94 12.99 -6.17
N SER A 33 2.17 13.12 -6.70
CA SER A 33 3.03 14.31 -6.54
C SER A 33 2.53 15.48 -7.41
N ILE A 34 1.41 16.12 -7.03
CA ILE A 34 0.79 17.19 -7.85
C ILE A 34 1.30 18.59 -7.47
N SER A 35 1.89 18.79 -6.29
CA SER A 35 2.33 20.12 -5.83
C SER A 35 3.84 20.27 -5.79
N ALA A 36 4.35 21.39 -6.33
CA ALA A 36 5.75 21.80 -6.24
C ALA A 36 6.26 21.96 -4.80
N ASP A 37 5.35 22.15 -3.83
CA ASP A 37 5.66 22.35 -2.41
C ASP A 37 5.69 21.06 -1.58
N LYS A 38 5.39 19.89 -2.19
CA LYS A 38 5.46 18.61 -1.46
C LYS A 38 6.85 18.02 -1.60
N GLU A 39 7.55 17.96 -0.47
CA GLU A 39 8.89 17.37 -0.39
C GLU A 39 8.86 15.88 -0.72
N CYS A 40 7.83 15.15 -0.27
CA CYS A 40 7.72 13.71 -0.47
C CYS A 40 6.30 13.24 -0.84
N VAL A 41 6.20 12.00 -1.31
CA VAL A 41 4.98 11.36 -1.78
C VAL A 41 4.59 10.22 -0.86
N ARG A 42 3.33 10.21 -0.41
CA ARG A 42 2.82 9.18 0.50
C ARG A 42 2.77 7.81 -0.17
N ALA A 43 3.32 6.82 0.52
CA ALA A 43 3.44 5.46 0.04
C ALA A 43 3.41 4.46 1.19
N PHE A 44 2.97 3.23 0.93
CA PHE A 44 3.06 2.12 1.88
C PHE A 44 3.98 1.05 1.30
N ASN A 45 4.72 0.33 2.15
CA ASN A 45 5.63 -0.71 1.68
C ASN A 45 5.02 -2.10 1.78
N LEU A 46 5.48 -3.00 0.91
CA LEU A 46 5.14 -4.42 0.97
C LEU A 46 6.23 -5.14 1.75
N THR A 47 5.84 -5.91 2.76
CA THR A 47 6.78 -6.62 3.64
C THR A 47 6.25 -7.99 4.01
N GLY A 48 7.14 -8.96 4.21
CA GLY A 48 6.79 -10.21 4.90
C GLY A 48 7.40 -10.29 6.30
N SER A 49 7.83 -9.16 6.85
CA SER A 49 8.37 -9.04 8.21
C SER A 49 7.33 -8.40 9.14
N PRO A 50 7.43 -8.62 10.47
CA PRO A 50 6.60 -7.93 11.43
C PRO A 50 6.82 -6.42 11.37
N ALA A 51 5.74 -5.68 11.54
CA ALA A 51 5.80 -4.24 11.72
C ALA A 51 5.93 -3.90 13.21
N PRO A 52 6.56 -2.77 13.54
CA PRO A 52 6.47 -2.12 14.84
C PRO A 52 5.03 -1.93 15.34
N GLU A 53 4.88 -1.75 16.65
CA GLU A 53 3.59 -1.38 17.26
C GLU A 53 3.11 -0.02 16.75
N GLY A 54 1.80 0.12 16.52
CA GLY A 54 1.19 1.35 16.00
C GLY A 54 1.09 1.45 14.48
N GLU A 55 1.60 0.46 13.74
CA GLU A 55 1.49 0.40 12.29
C GLU A 55 0.46 -0.62 11.83
N LYS A 56 -0.15 -0.32 10.68
CA LYS A 56 -1.26 -1.11 10.14
C LYS A 56 -0.74 -2.16 9.17
N MET A 57 -1.13 -3.41 9.41
CA MET A 57 -0.65 -4.55 8.64
C MET A 57 -1.81 -5.27 7.98
N ILE A 58 -1.88 -5.13 6.66
CA ILE A 58 -2.94 -5.71 5.84
C ILE A 58 -2.39 -6.92 5.11
N GLU A 59 -2.93 -8.10 5.36
CA GLU A 59 -2.47 -9.30 4.68
C GLU A 59 -2.94 -9.31 3.21
N ILE A 60 -1.98 -9.24 2.29
CA ILE A 60 -2.20 -9.23 0.84
C ILE A 60 -1.65 -10.49 0.14
N ALA A 61 -1.24 -11.49 0.93
CA ALA A 61 -0.64 -12.74 0.43
C ALA A 61 -1.53 -13.50 -0.57
N LYS A 62 -2.85 -13.31 -0.50
CA LYS A 62 -3.83 -13.90 -1.43
C LYS A 62 -3.81 -13.29 -2.83
N LYS A 63 -3.11 -12.17 -3.02
CA LYS A 63 -2.99 -11.49 -4.31
C LYS A 63 -1.80 -12.02 -5.07
N ASN A 64 -1.92 -12.05 -6.41
CA ASN A 64 -0.84 -12.47 -7.30
C ASN A 64 0.24 -11.38 -7.35
N ILE A 65 1.07 -11.29 -6.31
CA ILE A 65 2.22 -10.39 -6.28
C ILE A 65 3.36 -11.05 -7.07
N PRO A 66 3.92 -10.39 -8.09
CA PRO A 66 5.03 -10.93 -8.88
C PRO A 66 6.24 -11.32 -8.01
N ASP A 67 6.83 -12.48 -8.28
CA ASP A 67 7.96 -12.98 -7.47
C ASP A 67 9.19 -12.07 -7.58
N ASN A 68 9.37 -11.41 -8.72
CA ASN A 68 10.48 -10.48 -8.97
C ASN A 68 10.38 -9.18 -8.16
N PHE A 69 9.31 -8.95 -7.41
CA PHE A 69 9.22 -7.82 -6.49
C PHE A 69 10.16 -8.01 -5.29
N PHE A 70 10.34 -9.25 -4.84
CA PHE A 70 11.15 -9.56 -3.67
C PHE A 70 12.37 -10.38 -4.08
N PRO A 71 13.57 -10.09 -3.56
CA PRO A 71 14.71 -10.98 -3.71
C PRO A 71 14.41 -12.40 -3.19
N ILE A 72 13.65 -12.47 -2.09
CA ILE A 72 13.12 -13.70 -1.50
C ILE A 72 11.67 -13.44 -1.13
N LYS A 73 10.73 -14.06 -1.84
CA LYS A 73 9.30 -13.94 -1.54
C LYS A 73 8.96 -14.77 -0.30
N LYS A 74 8.37 -14.12 0.70
CA LYS A 74 7.89 -14.78 1.91
C LYS A 74 6.49 -15.36 1.71
N PRO A 75 6.11 -16.44 2.42
CA PRO A 75 4.78 -17.05 2.30
C PRO A 75 3.64 -16.09 2.63
N ARG A 76 3.89 -15.14 3.54
CA ARG A 76 2.96 -14.07 3.89
C ARG A 76 3.59 -12.75 3.47
N THR A 77 2.76 -11.91 2.84
CA THR A 77 3.11 -10.55 2.44
C THR A 77 2.01 -9.63 2.93
N PHE A 78 2.41 -8.47 3.45
CA PHE A 78 1.57 -7.47 4.06
C PHE A 78 1.81 -6.13 3.37
N ALA A 79 0.74 -5.35 3.21
CA ALA A 79 0.86 -3.91 3.04
C ALA A 79 1.02 -3.30 4.44
N ARG A 80 2.17 -2.69 4.68
CA ARG A 80 2.53 -2.01 5.92
C ARG A 80 2.26 -0.51 5.73
N ILE A 81 1.21 -0.04 6.37
CA ILE A 81 0.77 1.35 6.28
C ILE A 81 1.20 2.06 7.56
N ASN A 82 2.02 3.09 7.37
CA ASN A 82 2.43 4.03 8.40
C ASN A 82 2.12 5.45 7.88
N ASP A 83 1.41 6.25 8.68
CA ASP A 83 0.97 7.60 8.31
C ASP A 83 2.11 8.64 8.27
N ASP A 84 3.34 8.23 8.59
CA ASP A 84 4.56 9.02 8.41
C ASP A 84 5.40 8.58 7.19
N ASP A 85 5.07 7.44 6.58
CA ASP A 85 5.82 6.95 5.41
C ASP A 85 5.62 7.82 4.16
N CYS A 86 6.72 8.40 3.69
CA CYS A 86 6.78 9.07 2.41
C CYS A 86 8.10 8.84 1.70
N LEU A 87 8.10 9.02 0.37
CA LEU A 87 9.24 8.82 -0.51
C LEU A 87 9.58 10.09 -1.28
N LEU A 88 10.88 10.39 -1.37
CA LEU A 88 11.37 11.36 -2.34
C LEU A 88 11.52 10.68 -3.70
N LEU A 89 11.42 11.44 -4.79
CA LEU A 89 11.65 10.90 -6.13
C LEU A 89 13.09 10.38 -6.28
N GLU A 90 14.06 10.99 -5.60
CA GLU A 90 15.46 10.58 -5.60
C GLU A 90 15.74 9.26 -4.87
N ASP A 91 14.83 8.85 -3.96
CA ASP A 91 14.92 7.57 -3.25
C ASP A 91 14.51 6.37 -4.12
N VAL A 92 13.87 6.64 -5.28
CA VAL A 92 13.33 5.62 -6.18
C VAL A 92 14.43 5.06 -7.07
N THR A 93 14.73 3.78 -6.89
CA THR A 93 15.76 3.07 -7.64
C THR A 93 15.20 2.34 -8.86
N GLU A 94 13.93 1.90 -8.82
CA GLU A 94 13.29 1.19 -9.92
C GLU A 94 11.78 1.43 -9.98
N HIS A 95 11.23 1.62 -11.18
CA HIS A 95 9.78 1.54 -11.42
C HIS A 95 9.39 0.11 -11.81
N LEU A 96 8.60 -0.55 -10.96
CA LEU A 96 8.16 -1.93 -11.13
C LEU A 96 6.85 -2.05 -11.92
N GLY A 97 6.06 -0.98 -11.99
CA GLY A 97 4.86 -0.90 -12.82
C GLY A 97 3.73 -0.13 -12.15
N VAL A 98 2.50 -0.46 -12.52
CA VAL A 98 1.28 0.14 -11.93
C VAL A 98 0.43 -0.98 -11.34
N ALA A 99 0.02 -0.83 -10.08
CA ALA A 99 -0.67 -1.85 -9.29
C ALA A 99 -1.84 -2.50 -10.03
N LYS A 100 -2.71 -1.70 -10.67
CA LYS A 100 -3.84 -2.21 -11.46
C LYS A 100 -3.47 -3.19 -12.58
N THR A 101 -2.23 -3.11 -13.08
CA THR A 101 -1.72 -3.93 -14.17
C THR A 101 -0.88 -5.09 -13.66
N VAL A 102 0.01 -4.83 -12.69
CA VAL A 102 1.02 -5.81 -12.25
C VAL A 102 0.57 -6.63 -11.03
N CYS A 103 -0.36 -6.12 -10.22
CA CYS A 103 -0.95 -6.82 -9.10
C CYS A 103 -2.44 -6.44 -8.94
N PRO A 104 -3.32 -6.89 -9.86
CA PRO A 104 -4.74 -6.51 -9.83
C PRO A 104 -5.42 -6.86 -8.51
N GLY A 105 -6.23 -5.93 -8.00
CA GLY A 105 -7.02 -6.11 -6.77
C GLY A 105 -6.25 -5.97 -5.47
N ILE A 106 -4.98 -5.55 -5.50
CA ILE A 106 -4.20 -5.24 -4.28
C ILE A 106 -4.74 -3.99 -3.57
N LEU A 107 -5.09 -2.95 -4.32
CA LEU A 107 -5.66 -1.72 -3.76
C LEU A 107 -7.06 -1.97 -3.21
N ASP A 108 -7.89 -2.73 -3.93
CA ASP A 108 -9.22 -3.12 -3.48
C ASP A 108 -9.17 -3.87 -2.13
N GLU A 109 -8.18 -4.74 -1.97
CA GLU A 109 -7.97 -5.47 -0.70
C GLU A 109 -7.58 -4.53 0.44
N VAL A 110 -6.65 -3.61 0.16
CA VAL A 110 -6.23 -2.60 1.14
C VAL A 110 -7.45 -1.79 1.56
N CYS A 111 -8.22 -1.26 0.62
CA CYS A 111 -9.42 -0.49 0.91
C CYS A 111 -10.46 -1.31 1.68
N GLN A 112 -10.74 -2.54 1.29
CA GLN A 112 -11.70 -3.39 2.01
C GLN A 112 -11.29 -3.63 3.46
N GLN A 113 -10.00 -3.85 3.73
CA GLN A 113 -9.51 -4.09 5.09
C GLN A 113 -9.36 -2.81 5.92
N THR A 114 -9.24 -1.64 5.29
CA THR A 114 -9.16 -0.34 5.99
C THR A 114 -10.48 0.39 6.12
N TYR A 115 -11.55 -0.09 5.50
CA TYR A 115 -12.86 0.58 5.45
C TYR A 115 -13.35 1.06 6.83
N SER A 116 -13.27 0.20 7.84
CA SER A 116 -13.72 0.51 9.21
C SER A 116 -12.60 0.98 10.13
N CYS A 117 -11.43 1.31 9.59
CA CYS A 117 -10.23 1.64 10.34
C CYS A 117 -9.90 3.14 10.30
N ASP A 118 -9.32 3.66 11.38
CA ASP A 118 -8.91 5.06 11.46
C ASP A 118 -7.60 5.31 10.69
N VAL A 119 -7.66 5.43 9.36
CA VAL A 119 -6.51 5.61 8.47
C VAL A 119 -6.33 7.07 8.03
N SER A 120 -5.11 7.44 7.62
CA SER A 120 -4.82 8.78 7.06
C SER A 120 -5.78 9.19 5.94
N SER A 121 -6.00 10.51 5.86
CA SER A 121 -6.91 11.13 4.89
C SER A 121 -6.54 10.82 3.43
N GLU A 122 -5.25 10.61 3.17
CA GLU A 122 -4.70 10.26 1.87
C GLU A 122 -5.06 8.84 1.47
N LEU A 123 -5.03 7.90 2.41
CA LEU A 123 -5.51 6.55 2.17
C LEU A 123 -7.03 6.50 2.04
N GLN A 124 -7.76 7.33 2.78
CA GLN A 124 -9.21 7.51 2.57
C GLN A 124 -9.48 7.97 1.14
N LYS A 125 -8.82 9.05 0.67
CA LYS A 125 -8.93 9.55 -0.71
C LYS A 125 -8.61 8.50 -1.77
N LEU A 126 -7.60 7.64 -1.53
CA LEU A 126 -7.30 6.52 -2.41
C LEU A 126 -8.50 5.56 -2.53
N CYS A 127 -9.16 5.33 -1.40
CA CYS A 127 -10.22 4.34 -1.24
C CYS A 127 -11.65 4.88 -1.37
N ASP A 128 -11.85 6.20 -1.54
CA ASP A 128 -13.16 6.86 -1.56
C ASP A 128 -14.17 6.15 -2.48
N CYS A 129 -13.75 5.78 -3.69
CA CYS A 129 -14.62 5.08 -4.64
C CYS A 129 -15.01 3.68 -4.12
N GLU A 130 -14.05 2.93 -3.58
CA GLU A 130 -14.32 1.59 -3.03
C GLU A 130 -15.17 1.68 -1.77
N TYR A 131 -14.94 2.67 -0.92
CA TYR A 131 -15.74 2.93 0.27
C TYR A 131 -17.20 3.21 -0.10
N GLY A 132 -17.46 4.07 -1.08
CA GLY A 132 -18.82 4.31 -1.57
C GLY A 132 -19.50 3.05 -2.14
N ILE A 133 -18.74 2.16 -2.79
CA ILE A 133 -19.26 0.85 -3.25
C ILE A 133 -19.60 -0.07 -2.07
N ILE A 134 -18.73 -0.11 -1.05
CA ILE A 134 -18.93 -0.92 0.17
C ILE A 134 -20.15 -0.40 0.95
N GLU A 135 -20.21 0.90 1.21
CA GLU A 135 -21.35 1.58 1.85
C GLU A 135 -22.65 1.23 1.14
N ARG A 136 -22.67 1.34 -0.19
CA ARG A 136 -23.88 1.03 -0.97
C ARG A 136 -24.30 -0.43 -0.85
N LYS A 137 -23.35 -1.37 -0.84
CA LYS A 137 -23.65 -2.80 -0.65
C LYS A 137 -24.15 -3.10 0.77
N VAL A 138 -23.64 -2.40 1.78
CA VAL A 138 -24.12 -2.47 3.16
C VAL A 138 -25.54 -1.94 3.27
N GLU A 139 -25.83 -0.76 2.72
CA GLU A 139 -27.19 -0.17 2.70
C GLU A 139 -28.22 -1.09 2.05
N LEU A 140 -27.81 -1.80 0.99
CA LEU A 140 -28.65 -2.75 0.27
C LEU A 140 -28.72 -4.14 0.94
N ASN A 141 -28.14 -4.32 2.14
CA ASN A 141 -28.05 -5.60 2.85
C ASN A 141 -27.42 -6.73 2.02
N GLN A 142 -26.54 -6.39 1.07
CA GLN A 142 -25.85 -7.38 0.23
C GLN A 142 -24.62 -7.95 0.92
N ILE A 143 -24.00 -7.15 1.80
CA ILE A 143 -22.86 -7.54 2.63
C ILE A 143 -23.04 -6.97 4.04
N VAL A 144 -22.32 -7.55 5.00
CA VAL A 144 -22.13 -6.96 6.34
C VAL A 144 -20.95 -5.99 6.28
N PRO A 145 -20.96 -4.87 7.02
CA PRO A 145 -19.80 -3.98 7.12
C PRO A 145 -18.51 -4.76 7.44
N PRO A 146 -17.45 -4.60 6.63
CA PRO A 146 -16.16 -5.19 6.93
C PRO A 146 -15.66 -4.74 8.32
N PRO A 147 -15.15 -5.64 9.17
CA PRO A 147 -14.51 -5.23 10.42
C PRO A 147 -13.20 -4.50 10.13
N CYS A 148 -12.72 -3.71 11.10
CA CYS A 148 -11.35 -3.21 11.01
C CYS A 148 -10.37 -4.35 11.26
N ASP A 149 -9.60 -4.75 10.24
CA ASP A 149 -8.63 -5.86 10.31
C ASP A 149 -7.17 -5.39 10.19
N CYS A 150 -6.91 -4.09 10.33
CA CYS A 150 -5.57 -3.53 10.19
C CYS A 150 -4.69 -3.61 11.45
N ASP A 151 -5.29 -3.86 12.62
CA ASP A 151 -4.63 -3.81 13.94
C ASP A 151 -4.24 -5.19 14.48
N ARG A 152 -4.37 -6.26 13.67
CA ARG A 152 -3.90 -7.57 14.09
C ARG A 152 -2.38 -7.55 14.19
N ALA A 153 -1.87 -7.45 15.42
CA ALA A 153 -0.45 -7.65 15.71
C ALA A 153 -0.01 -9.00 15.10
N VAL A 154 0.75 -8.92 14.00
CA VAL A 154 1.25 -10.11 13.32
C VAL A 154 2.51 -10.56 14.04
N TYR A 155 2.35 -11.34 15.10
CA TYR A 155 3.47 -12.08 15.68
C TYR A 155 3.83 -13.23 14.74
N PHE A 156 5.02 -13.17 14.16
CA PHE A 156 5.60 -14.30 13.45
C PHE A 156 6.14 -15.25 14.52
N TYR A 157 5.43 -16.34 14.79
CA TYR A 157 6.04 -17.47 15.49
C TYR A 157 7.13 -18.04 14.56
N GLN A 158 8.37 -18.00 15.05
CA GLN A 158 9.55 -18.55 14.38
C GLN A 158 9.45 -20.07 14.25
#